data_AF-A0A251P2R2-F1
#
_entry.id   AF-A0A251P2R2-F1
#
_cell.length_a   1.000
_cell.length_b   1.000
_cell.length_c   1.000
_cell.angle_alpha   90.00
_cell.angle_beta   90.00
_cell.angle_gamma   90.00
#
_symmetry.space_group_name_H-M   'P 1'
#
loop_
_entity.id
_entity.type
_entity.pdbx_description
1 polymer ?
#
loop_
_entity_poly.entity_id
_entity_poly.type
_entity_poly.pdbx_seq_one_letter_code
_entity_poly.pdbx_strand_id
1 'polypeptide(L)' 'MSANRRCEVGQPICHYDNQCCLTTSWTNNNPGRRFWGCAHYGVRRGCAFFEWYDPQVCERSKIVICGLLK' A
#
# COMPACT_ATOMS: atom_id res chain seq x y z
N MET A 1 6.36 -14.06 -13.35
CA MET A 1 5.95 -12.68 -13.06
C MET A 1 4.45 -12.55 -13.30
N SER A 2 3.60 -12.95 -12.36
CA SER A 2 2.16 -12.72 -12.47
C SER A 2 1.60 -12.57 -11.06
N ALA A 3 1.40 -11.32 -10.64
CA ALA A 3 0.82 -11.01 -9.34
C ALA A 3 -0.69 -10.90 -9.51
N ASN A 4 -1.39 -11.70 -8.70
CA ASN A 4 -2.85 -11.78 -8.59
C ASN A 4 -3.40 -10.39 -8.17
N ARG A 5 -3.79 -9.57 -9.16
CA ARG A 5 -4.35 -8.22 -8.95
C ARG A 5 -5.83 -8.33 -8.60
N ARG A 6 -6.16 -8.55 -7.33
CA ARG A 6 -7.52 -8.30 -6.85
C ARG A 6 -7.66 -6.82 -6.51
N CYS A 7 -8.51 -6.11 -7.26
CA CYS A 7 -8.98 -4.78 -6.93
C CYS A 7 -10.13 -4.91 -5.91
N GLU A 8 -9.96 -4.35 -4.72
CA GLU A 8 -10.94 -4.32 -3.62
C GLU A 8 -11.65 -2.95 -3.62
N VAL A 9 -12.88 -2.88 -3.15
CA VAL A 9 -13.69 -1.64 -3.17
C VAL A 9 -13.24 -0.71 -2.04
N GLY A 10 -12.95 0.56 -2.34
CA GLY A 10 -12.39 1.55 -1.40
C GLY A 10 -10.92 1.91 -1.61
N GLN A 11 -10.32 1.44 -2.71
CA GLN A 11 -8.92 1.68 -3.07
C GLN A 11 -8.68 3.12 -3.56
N PRO A 12 -7.51 3.72 -3.25
CA PRO A 12 -7.15 5.05 -3.74
C PRO A 12 -7.00 5.06 -5.26
N ILE A 13 -7.17 6.25 -5.84
CA ILE A 13 -7.02 6.52 -7.27
C ILE A 13 -5.66 7.17 -7.50
N CYS A 14 -4.93 6.73 -8.54
CA CYS A 14 -3.62 7.27 -8.86
C CYS A 14 -3.71 8.59 -9.65
N HIS A 15 -2.56 9.21 -9.95
CA HIS A 15 -2.48 10.46 -10.74
C HIS A 15 -2.97 10.38 -12.19
N TYR A 16 -3.32 9.18 -12.67
CA TYR A 16 -3.92 8.95 -13.99
C TYR A 16 -5.37 8.45 -13.89
N ASP A 17 -6.03 8.71 -12.77
CA ASP A 17 -7.43 8.35 -12.52
C ASP A 17 -7.73 6.83 -12.56
N ASN A 18 -6.69 6.00 -12.40
CA ASN A 18 -6.82 4.55 -12.36
C ASN A 18 -6.83 4.03 -10.91
N GLN A 19 -7.58 2.96 -10.66
CA GLN A 19 -7.58 2.27 -9.37
C GLN A 19 -6.20 1.71 -9.03
N CYS A 20 -5.74 2.01 -7.81
CA CYS A 20 -4.50 1.45 -7.27
C CYS A 20 -4.72 0.02 -6.78
N CYS A 21 -3.69 -0.81 -6.91
CA CYS A 21 -3.68 -2.19 -6.43
C CYS A 21 -2.87 -2.31 -5.15
N LEU A 22 -3.26 -3.24 -4.27
CA LEU A 22 -2.49 -3.57 -3.07
C LEU A 22 -1.28 -4.40 -3.49
N THR A 23 -0.09 -3.92 -3.17
CA THR A 23 1.18 -4.55 -3.53
C THR A 23 2.01 -4.82 -2.29
N THR A 24 2.66 -5.98 -2.23
CA THR A 24 3.63 -6.31 -1.17
C THR A 24 5.03 -5.90 -1.60
N SER A 25 5.71 -5.11 -0.78
CA SER A 25 7.13 -4.80 -0.94
C SER A 25 7.96 -6.04 -0.61
N TRP A 26 8.85 -6.37 -1.53
CA TRP A 26 9.86 -7.43 -1.38
C TRP A 26 11.28 -6.86 -1.34
N THR A 27 11.41 -5.58 -1.05
CA THR A 27 12.72 -4.94 -0.88
C THR A 27 13.34 -5.34 0.47
N ASN A 28 14.67 -5.40 0.54
CA ASN A 28 15.39 -5.71 1.77
C ASN A 28 15.05 -4.74 2.93
N ASN A 29 14.74 -3.47 2.60
CA ASN A 29 14.44 -2.46 3.60
C ASN A 29 12.99 -2.53 4.12
N ASN A 30 12.07 -3.12 3.36
CA ASN A 30 10.66 -3.19 3.73
C ASN A 30 10.04 -4.55 3.32
N PRO A 31 10.58 -5.69 3.81
CA PRO A 31 10.08 -7.00 3.42
C PRO A 31 8.66 -7.22 3.96
N GLY A 32 7.74 -7.65 3.10
CA GLY A 32 6.37 -8.01 3.49
C GLY A 32 5.43 -6.84 3.77
N ARG A 33 5.92 -5.59 3.79
CA ARG A 33 5.08 -4.40 3.99
C ARG A 33 4.23 -4.14 2.75
N ARG A 34 2.95 -3.79 2.93
CA ARG A 34 2.00 -3.58 1.82
C ARG A 34 1.79 -2.10 1.53
N PHE A 35 1.55 -1.76 0.27
CA PHE A 35 1.29 -0.40 -0.21
C PHE A 35 0.28 -0.40 -1.35
N TRP A 36 -0.45 0.70 -1.49
CA TRP A 36 -1.23 1.03 -2.67
C TRP A 36 -0.32 1.62 -3.75
N GLY A 37 -0.34 1.02 -4.94
CA GLY A 37 0.42 1.50 -6.08
C GLY A 37 -0.38 1.46 -7.37
N CYS A 38 -0.08 2.38 -8.28
CA CYS A 38 -0.59 2.28 -9.65
C CYS A 38 -0.06 1.00 -10.32
N ALA A 39 -0.83 0.44 -11.26
CA ALA A 39 -0.39 -0.70 -12.07
C ALA A 39 0.91 -0.43 -12.87
N HIS A 40 1.26 0.84 -13.11
CA HIS A 40 2.48 1.28 -13.78
C HIS A 40 3.55 1.81 -12.81
N TYR A 41 3.42 1.54 -11.51
CA TYR A 41 4.42 1.92 -10.52
C TYR A 41 5.76 1.22 -10.78
N GLY A 42 6.87 1.96 -10.70
CA GLY A 42 8.23 1.46 -10.97
C GLY A 42 8.58 1.31 -12.46
N VAL A 43 7.68 1.63 -13.38
CA VAL A 43 7.96 1.69 -14.82
C VAL A 43 8.61 3.04 -15.16
N ARG A 44 9.60 3.06 -16.06
CA ARG A 44 10.22 4.30 -16.53
C ARG A 44 9.15 5.22 -17.16
N ARG A 45 9.02 6.45 -16.64
CA ARG A 45 7.93 7.40 -16.99
C ARG A 45 6.51 6.90 -16.66
N GLY A 46 6.40 5.91 -15.77
CA GLY A 46 5.12 5.44 -15.24
C GLY A 46 4.61 6.31 -14.09
N CYS A 47 3.44 5.94 -13.57
CA CYS A 47 2.82 6.63 -12.44
C CYS A 47 3.65 6.41 -11.17
N ALA A 48 4.03 7.49 -10.50
CA ALA A 48 4.78 7.42 -9.25
C ALA A 48 3.87 7.34 -8.00
N PHE A 49 2.55 7.18 -8.16
CA PHE A 49 1.63 7.08 -7.03
C PHE A 49 2.00 5.90 -6.11
N PHE A 50 2.16 6.21 -4.83
CA PHE A 50 2.51 5.28 -3.77
C PHE A 50 1.91 5.75 -2.44
N GLU A 51 1.27 4.85 -1.72
CA GLU A 51 0.79 5.10 -0.36
C GLU A 51 0.89 3.82 0.48
N TRP A 52 1.38 3.92 1.72
CA TRP A 52 1.46 2.73 2.58
C TRP A 52 0.06 2.21 2.93
N TYR A 53 -0.10 0.88 2.92
CA TYR A 53 -1.33 0.26 3.40
C TYR A 53 -1.21 0.00 4.89
N ASP A 54 -1.94 0.79 5.67
CA ASP A 54 -2.12 0.57 7.10
C ASP A 54 -3.44 -0.17 7.33
N PRO A 55 -3.40 -1.44 7.77
CA PRO A 55 -4.63 -2.16 8.10
C PRO A 55 -5.35 -1.45 9.24
N GLN A 56 -6.69 -1.53 9.26
CA GLN A 56 -7.44 -1.07 10.41
C GLN A 56 -7.00 -1.86 11.64
N VAL A 57 -6.29 -1.18 12.53
CA VAL A 57 -5.97 -1.70 13.86
C VAL A 57 -7.19 -1.51 14.75
N CYS A 58 -7.49 -2.51 15.59
CA CYS A 58 -8.57 -2.37 16.56
C CYS A 58 -8.27 -1.23 17.53
N GLU A 59 -9.32 -0.62 18.10
CA GLU A 59 -9.18 0.57 18.95
C GLU A 59 -8.23 0.34 20.13
N ARG A 60 -8.27 -0.87 20.70
CA ARG A 60 -7.34 -1.30 21.76
C ARG A 60 -5.89 -1.24 21.32
N SER A 61 -5.58 -1.69 20.09
CA SER A 61 -4.21 -1.67 19.57
C SER A 61 -3.72 -0.25 19.34
N LYS A 62 -4.58 0.69 18.92
CA LYS A 62 -4.21 2.11 18.79
C LYS A 62 -3.74 2.69 20.11
N ILE A 63 -4.50 2.45 21.19
CA ILE A 63 -4.16 2.94 22.54
C ILE A 63 -2.79 2.40 22.99
N VAL A 64 -2.57 1.08 22.81
CA VAL A 64 -1.30 0.45 23.20
C VAL A 64 -0.13 0.99 22.37
N ILE A 65 -0.26 1.05 21.04
CA ILE A 65 0.80 1.57 20.15
C ILE A 65 1.12 3.02 20.48
N CYS A 66 0.11 3.90 20.61
CA CYS A 66 0.30 5.30 21.01
C CYS A 66 0.92 5.43 22.42
N GLY A 67 0.69 4.46 23.30
CA GLY A 67 1.32 4.38 24.61
C GLY A 67 2.81 4.05 24.56
N LEU A 68 3.24 3.23 23.59
CA LEU A 68 4.61 2.75 23.42
C LEU A 68 5.53 3.71 22.65
N LEU A 69 4.96 4.68 21.92
CA LEU A 69 5.72 5.70 21.17
C LEU A 69 6.16 6.89 22.04
N LYS A 70 6.23 6.70 23.38
CA LYS A 70 6.72 7.69 24.35
C LYS A 70 8.18 7.46 24.70
#